data_AF-A0A2P5BDY2-F1
#
_entry.id   AF-A0A2P5BDY2-F1
#
_cell.length_a   1.000
_cell.length_b   1.000
_cell.length_c   1.000
_cell.angle_alpha   90.00
_cell.angle_beta   90.00
_cell.angle_gamma   90.00
#
_symmetry.space_group_name_H-M   'P 1'
#
loop_
_entity.id
_entity.type
_entity.pdbx_description
1 polymer ?
#
loop_
_entity_poly.entity_id
_entity_poly.type
_entity_poly.pdbx_seq_one_letter_code
_entity_poly.pdbx_strand_id
1 'polypeptide(L)' 'NWCCPETGTLKLNVDAALRAGRGCTGTGAIIRDCNGTVVSAQAKVLPGLFEPLTADRAVSNQAKA' A
#
# COMPACT_ATOMS: atom_id res chain seq x y z
N ASN A 1 4.74 -18.04 -7.42
CA ASN A 1 4.18 -17.16 -8.47
C ASN A 1 2.92 -16.48 -7.96
N TRP A 2 2.74 -15.20 -8.31
CA TRP A 2 1.50 -14.47 -8.04
C TRP A 2 0.38 -14.94 -8.99
N CYS A 3 -0.84 -15.01 -8.47
CA CYS A 3 -2.06 -15.24 -9.25
C CYS A 3 -3.05 -14.08 -9.05
N CYS A 4 -3.88 -13.84 -10.06
CA CYS A 4 -4.99 -12.92 -9.95
C CYS A 4 -5.98 -13.39 -8.87
N PRO A 5 -6.65 -12.46 -8.17
CA PRO A 5 -7.67 -12.81 -7.19
C PRO A 5 -8.92 -13.38 -7.87
N GLU A 6 -9.78 -14.05 -7.10
CA GLU A 6 -11.04 -14.61 -7.62
C GLU A 6 -11.99 -13.52 -8.14
N THR A 7 -12.80 -13.84 -9.14
CA THR A 7 -13.82 -12.93 -9.66
C THR A 7 -14.74 -12.44 -8.54
N GLY A 8 -14.99 -11.13 -8.50
CA GLY A 8 -15.77 -10.49 -7.43
C GLY A 8 -14.93 -10.05 -6.23
N THR A 9 -13.63 -10.33 -6.22
CA THR A 9 -12.69 -9.84 -5.19
C THR A 9 -11.66 -8.88 -5.76
N LEU A 10 -11.09 -8.06 -4.88
CA LEU A 10 -10.02 -7.13 -5.19
C LEU A 10 -8.78 -7.50 -4.38
N LYS A 11 -7.60 -7.34 -4.99
CA LYS A 11 -6.33 -7.49 -4.29
C LYS A 11 -5.76 -6.13 -3.94
N LEU A 12 -5.58 -5.88 -2.64
CA LEU A 12 -4.83 -4.75 -2.14
C LEU A 12 -3.36 -5.16 -1.91
N ASN A 13 -2.46 -4.52 -2.62
CA ASN A 13 -1.01 -4.61 -2.37
C ASN A 13 -0.57 -3.29 -1.72
N VAL A 14 0.13 -3.39 -0.60
CA VAL A 14 0.69 -2.25 0.14
C VAL A 14 2.19 -2.40 0.27
N ASP A 15 2.89 -1.27 0.35
CA ASP A 15 4.30 -1.19 0.68
C ASP A 15 4.60 0.13 1.39
N ALA A 16 5.65 0.15 2.20
CA ALA A 16 6.12 1.34 2.88
C ALA A 16 7.65 1.45 2.87
N ALA A 17 8.15 2.68 2.74
CA ALA A 17 9.57 2.97 2.68
C ALA A 17 9.97 4.06 3.67
N LEU A 18 11.01 3.79 4.47
CA LEU A 18 11.57 4.75 5.40
C LEU A 18 12.63 5.62 4.72
N ARG A 19 12.55 6.94 4.91
CA ARG A 19 13.56 7.88 4.44
C ARG A 19 14.16 8.61 5.63
N ALA A 20 15.06 7.94 6.34
CA ALA A 20 15.67 8.43 7.58
C ALA A 20 16.27 9.84 7.46
N GLY A 21 17.00 10.13 6.38
CA GLY A 21 17.60 11.45 6.14
C GLY A 21 16.60 12.61 5.98
N ARG A 22 15.30 12.33 5.81
CA ARG A 22 14.22 13.34 5.80
C ARG A 22 13.22 13.15 6.94
N GLY A 23 13.44 12.18 7.83
CA GLY A 23 12.54 11.90 8.96
C GLY A 23 11.11 11.57 8.53
N CYS A 24 10.91 10.93 7.38
CA CYS A 24 9.58 10.63 6.85
C CYS A 24 9.44 9.20 6.35
N THR A 25 8.20 8.76 6.22
CA THR A 25 7.82 7.44 5.71
C THR A 25 6.93 7.61 4.49
N GLY A 26 7.32 7.02 3.36
CA GLY A 26 6.47 6.90 2.19
C GLY A 26 5.57 5.66 2.29
N THR A 27 4.31 5.80 1.91
CA THR A 27 3.33 4.72 1.85
C THR A 27 2.77 4.61 0.44
N GLY A 28 2.54 3.39 -0.03
CA GLY A 28 2.02 3.12 -1.38
C GLY A 28 1.05 1.95 -1.40
N ALA A 29 -0.11 2.13 -2.03
CA ALA A 29 -1.12 1.10 -2.19
C ALA A 29 -1.56 0.99 -3.66
N ILE A 30 -1.78 -0.23 -4.12
CA ILE A 30 -2.46 -0.50 -5.39
C ILE A 30 -3.57 -1.52 -5.18
N ILE A 31 -4.71 -1.30 -5.82
CA ILE A 31 -5.84 -2.24 -5.86
C ILE A 31 -5.93 -2.81 -7.26
N ARG A 32 -6.01 -4.13 -7.37
CA ARG A 32 -6.16 -4.85 -8.63
C ARG A 32 -7.46 -5.67 -8.66
N ASP A 33 -8.08 -5.75 -9.83
CA ASP A 33 -9.21 -6.64 -10.09
C ASP A 33 -8.78 -8.09 -10.37
N CYS A 34 -9.75 -8.97 -10.65
CA CYS A 34 -9.52 -10.38 -10.99
C CYS A 34 -8.84 -10.60 -12.36
N ASN A 35 -8.72 -9.57 -13.19
CA ASN A 35 -7.93 -9.60 -14.42
C ASN A 35 -6.49 -9.11 -14.20
N GLY A 36 -6.15 -8.71 -12.98
CA GLY A 36 -4.86 -8.10 -12.62
C GLY A 36 -4.75 -6.62 -12.99
N THR A 37 -5.83 -6.02 -13.50
CA THR A 37 -5.92 -4.61 -13.87
C THR A 37 -5.85 -3.75 -12.62
N VAL A 38 -5.01 -2.72 -12.61
CA VAL A 38 -4.98 -1.74 -11.53
C VAL A 38 -6.22 -0.86 -11.64
N VAL A 39 -7.08 -0.89 -10.62
CA VAL A 39 -8.33 -0.11 -10.57
C VAL A 39 -8.20 1.14 -9.70
N SER A 40 -7.23 1.15 -8.77
CA SER A 40 -6.92 2.31 -7.94
C SER A 40 -5.48 2.25 -7.44
N ALA A 41 -4.89 3.41 -7.20
CA ALA A 41 -3.57 3.55 -6.61
C ALA A 41 -3.51 4.79 -5.72
N GLN A 42 -2.73 4.71 -4.64
CA GLN A 42 -2.50 5.81 -3.71
C GLN A 42 -1.04 5.84 -3.29
N ALA A 43 -0.50 7.04 -3.12
CA ALA A 43 0.79 7.27 -2.48
C ALA A 43 0.68 8.45 -1.51
N LYS A 44 1.33 8.34 -0.35
CA LYS A 44 1.38 9.42 0.65
C LYS A 44 2.73 9.46 1.35
N VAL A 45 3.13 10.65 1.76
CA VAL A 45 4.28 10.84 2.65
C VAL A 45 3.74 11.18 4.03
N LEU A 46 4.14 10.41 5.02
CA LEU A 46 3.81 10.62 6.42
C LEU A 46 5.04 11.23 7.14
N PRO A 47 4.83 12.30 7.92
CA PRO A 47 5.89 12.81 8.79
C PRO A 47 6.20 11.77 9.87
N GLY A 48 7.49 11.57 10.15
CA GLY A 48 7.96 10.59 11.12
C GLY A 48 8.50 9.30 10.49
N LEU A 49 9.30 8.60 11.29
CA LEU A 49 9.81 7.27 11.00
C LEU A 49 8.98 6.27 11.81
N PHE A 50 8.34 5.34 11.12
CA PHE A 50 7.54 4.29 11.74
C PHE A 50 8.29 2.97 11.66
N GLU A 51 8.07 2.10 12.64
CA GLU A 51 8.47 0.70 12.50
C GLU A 51 7.83 0.11 11.23
N PRO A 52 8.53 -0.74 10.45
CA PRO A 52 8.06 -1.24 9.16
C PRO A 52 6.63 -1.80 9.21
N LEU A 53 6.32 -2.63 10.22
CA LEU A 53 4.98 -3.19 10.40
C LEU A 53 3.91 -2.10 10.66
N THR A 54 4.28 -1.04 11.38
CA THR A 54 3.37 0.08 11.64
C THR A 54 3.14 0.88 10.36
N ALA A 55 4.17 1.03 9.52
CA ALA A 55 4.08 1.71 8.24
C ALA A 55 3.15 0.96 7.27
N ASP A 56 3.29 -0.36 7.12
CA ASP A 56 2.43 -1.19 6.27
C ASP A 56 0.97 -1.16 6.72
N ARG A 57 0.73 -1.18 8.04
CA ARG A 57 -0.62 -1.04 8.60
C ARG A 57 -1.21 0.34 8.32
N ALA A 58 -0.41 1.40 8.38
CA ALA A 58 -0.85 2.75 8.04
C ALA A 58 -1.29 2.85 6.58
N VAL A 59 -0.55 2.21 5.66
CA VAL A 59 -0.91 2.13 4.23
C VAL A 59 -2.25 1.42 4.05
N SER A 60 -2.41 0.28 4.73
CA SER A 60 -3.62 -0.55 4.62
C SER A 60 -4.88 0.18 5.07
N ASN A 61 -4.79 1.02 6.11
CA ASN A 61 -5.91 1.83 6.57
C ASN A 61 -6.23 3.00 5.62
N GLN A 62 -5.22 3.58 4.97
CA GLN A 62 -5.41 4.66 4.01
C GLN A 62 -6.04 4.20 2.70
N ALA A 63 -5.73 2.98 2.26
CA ALA A 63 -6.28 2.40 1.04
C ALA A 63 -7.77 2.00 1.16
N LYS A 64 -8.31 1.95 2.39
CA LYS A 64 -9.71 1.60 2.68
C LYS A 64 -10.62 2.80 2.94
N ALA A 65 -10.03 4.00 3.06
CA ALA A 65 -10.74 5.25 3.35
C ALA A 65 -11.06 5.99 2.05
#